data_AF-A0A495VWQ9-F1
#
_entry.id   AF-A0A495VWQ9-F1
#
_cell.length_a   1.000
_cell.length_b   1.000
_cell.length_c   1.000
_cell.angle_alpha   90.00
_cell.angle_beta   90.00
_cell.angle_gamma   90.00
#
_symmetry.space_group_name_H-M   'P 1'
#
loop_
_entity.id
_entity.type
_entity.pdbx_description
1 polymer ?
#
loop_
_entity_poly.entity_id
_entity_poly.type
_entity_poly.pdbx_seq_one_letter_code
_entity_poly.pdbx_strand_id
1 'polypeptide(L)'
;MTVEAALALCGVLVFVALGAEVVMTVVGQLRCTDAAREAARLVARGDSARVSSAVAAIAPAGAEVVVRREGDTAWAEVTSRRGLVDVRARAYAVLEFGVTDEGRPSPVPGGERWSGKGSEEESSGADRAVPGGEPPPEVVADGG
;
A
#
# COMPACT_ATOMS: atom_id res chain seq x y z
N MET A 1 -41.53 25.54 31.39
CA MET A 1 -40.31 25.84 30.60
C MET A 1 -39.21 24.81 30.87
N THR A 2 -39.50 23.51 30.73
CA THR A 2 -38.53 22.42 31.00
C THR A 2 -38.51 21.39 29.86
N VAL A 3 -39.67 21.15 29.25
CA VAL A 3 -39.80 20.29 28.06
C VAL A 3 -38.95 20.81 26.89
N GLU A 4 -38.93 22.13 26.66
CA GLU A 4 -38.12 22.74 25.60
C GLU A 4 -36.62 22.52 25.84
N ALA A 5 -36.14 22.75 27.06
CA ALA A 5 -34.75 22.50 27.43
C ALA A 5 -34.39 21.01 27.30
N ALA A 6 -35.30 20.11 27.66
CA ALA A 6 -35.10 18.67 27.49
C ALA A 6 -35.00 18.27 26.02
N LEU A 7 -35.86 18.81 25.15
CA LEU A 7 -35.82 18.55 23.71
C LEU A 7 -34.55 19.12 23.07
N ALA A 8 -34.15 20.34 23.45
CA ALA A 8 -32.90 20.95 22.99
C ALA A 8 -31.69 20.09 23.39
N LEU A 9 -31.63 19.64 24.65
CA LEU A 9 -30.57 18.76 25.13
C LEU A 9 -30.54 17.42 24.38
N CYS A 10 -31.71 16.78 24.20
CA CYS A 10 -31.79 15.54 23.43
C CYS A 10 -31.27 15.73 22.00
N GLY A 11 -31.64 16.83 21.34
CA GLY A 11 -31.16 17.15 20.00
C GLY A 11 -29.64 17.29 19.93
N VAL A 12 -29.04 18.01 20.90
CA VAL A 12 -27.57 18.17 20.98
C VAL A 12 -26.88 16.82 21.19
N LEU A 13 -27.39 15.98 22.08
CA LEU A 13 -26.81 14.66 22.34
C LEU A 13 -26.85 13.76 21.10
N VAL A 14 -27.98 13.75 20.38
CA VAL A 14 -28.11 13.01 19.11
C VAL A 14 -27.13 13.54 18.07
N PHE A 15 -27.02 14.87 17.94
CA PHE A 15 -26.09 15.48 16.99
C PHE A 15 -24.63 15.13 17.30
N VAL A 16 -24.22 15.18 18.56
CA VAL A 16 -22.86 14.82 18.98
C VAL A 16 -22.60 13.32 18.74
N ALA A 17 -23.57 12.44 19.02
CA ALA A 17 -23.44 11.02 18.74
C ALA A 17 -23.26 10.75 17.24
N LEU A 18 -24.06 11.38 16.38
CA LEU A 18 -23.92 11.28 14.93
C LEU A 18 -22.57 11.82 14.44
N GLY A 19 -22.14 12.97 14.99
CA GLY A 19 -20.84 13.54 14.68
C GLY A 19 -19.68 12.61 15.04
N ALA A 20 -19.76 11.94 16.20
CA ALA A 20 -18.76 10.95 16.61
C ALA A 20 -18.71 9.75 15.66
N GLU A 21 -19.86 9.21 15.22
CA GLU A 21 -19.92 8.12 14.25
C GLU A 21 -19.29 8.49 12.90
N VAL A 22 -19.56 9.71 12.42
CA VAL A 22 -18.96 10.24 11.18
C VAL A 22 -17.44 10.32 11.33
N VAL A 23 -16.93 10.88 12.42
CA VAL A 23 -15.48 10.98 12.67
C VAL A 23 -14.85 9.60 12.74
N MET A 24 -15.45 8.64 13.45
CA MET A 24 -14.93 7.27 13.55
C MET A 24 -14.90 6.55 12.20
N THR A 25 -15.88 6.81 11.34
CA THR A 25 -15.91 6.29 9.96
C THR A 25 -14.77 6.86 9.13
N VAL A 26 -14.55 8.18 9.19
CA VAL A 26 -13.43 8.85 8.48
C VAL A 26 -12.08 8.33 8.97
N VAL A 27 -11.90 8.15 10.28
CA VAL A 27 -10.69 7.54 10.84
C VAL A 27 -10.49 6.13 10.30
N GLY A 28 -11.55 5.32 10.19
CA GLY A 28 -11.50 4.00 9.57
C GLY A 28 -11.01 4.05 8.12
N GLN A 29 -11.53 4.98 7.33
CA GLN A 29 -11.13 5.17 5.93
C GLN A 29 -9.67 5.61 5.78
N LEU A 30 -9.21 6.55 6.62
CA LEU A 30 -7.80 6.98 6.63
C LEU A 30 -6.87 5.82 6.99
N ARG A 31 -7.21 5.05 8.04
CA ARG A 31 -6.43 3.86 8.42
C ARG A 31 -6.39 2.79 7.33
N CYS A 32 -7.48 2.59 6.59
CA CYS A 32 -7.48 1.68 5.43
C CYS A 32 -6.56 2.22 4.31
N THR A 33 -6.58 3.53 4.07
CA THR A 33 -5.73 4.18 3.06
C THR A 33 -4.24 4.07 3.40
N ASP A 34 -3.87 4.32 4.65
CA ASP A 34 -2.51 4.20 5.15
C ASP A 34 -2.02 2.74 5.08
N ALA A 35 -2.88 1.79 5.48
CA ALA A 35 -2.58 0.36 5.39
C ALA A 35 -2.39 -0.11 3.95
N ALA A 36 -3.25 0.32 3.02
CA ALA A 36 -3.12 -0.01 1.60
C ALA A 36 -1.82 0.55 1.01
N ARG A 37 -1.47 1.80 1.35
CA ARG A 37 -0.23 2.43 0.89
C ARG A 37 1.01 1.69 1.38
N GLU A 38 1.00 1.26 2.64
CA GLU A 38 2.12 0.51 3.20
C GLU A 38 2.21 -0.91 2.61
N ALA A 39 1.08 -1.58 2.43
CA ALA A 39 1.04 -2.88 1.75
C ALA A 39 1.58 -2.79 0.31
N ALA A 40 1.17 -1.78 -0.47
CA ALA A 40 1.68 -1.57 -1.82
C ALA A 40 3.20 -1.34 -1.85
N ARG A 41 3.74 -0.57 -0.89
CA ARG A 41 5.19 -0.34 -0.75
C ARG A 41 5.96 -1.59 -0.40
N LEU A 42 5.45 -2.42 0.52
CA LEU A 42 6.08 -3.67 0.90
C LEU A 42 6.13 -4.63 -0.30
N VAL A 43 5.04 -4.75 -1.06
CA VAL A 43 5.01 -5.55 -2.28
C VAL A 43 5.96 -4.97 -3.34
N ALA A 44 6.04 -3.64 -3.47
CA ALA A 44 6.96 -2.96 -4.38
C ALA A 44 8.46 -3.21 -4.05
N ARG A 45 8.76 -3.58 -2.80
CA ARG A 45 10.11 -3.97 -2.35
C ARG A 45 10.35 -5.48 -2.37
N GLY A 46 9.34 -6.26 -2.73
CA GLY A 46 9.39 -7.72 -2.65
C GLY A 46 9.17 -8.30 -1.24
N ASP A 47 8.90 -7.46 -0.24
CA ASP A 47 8.69 -7.86 1.17
C ASP A 47 7.22 -8.22 1.46
N SER A 48 6.67 -9.12 0.64
CA SER A 48 5.24 -9.49 0.71
C SER A 48 4.89 -10.25 1.99
N ALA A 49 5.88 -10.90 2.62
CA ALA A 49 5.69 -11.65 3.86
C ALA A 49 5.27 -10.77 5.05
N ARG A 50 5.63 -9.48 5.05
CA ARG A 50 5.30 -8.54 6.14
C ARG A 50 3.99 -7.80 5.96
N VAL A 51 3.35 -7.91 4.79
CA VAL A 51 2.10 -7.19 4.47
C VAL A 51 1.02 -7.44 5.51
N SER A 52 0.78 -8.70 5.89
CA SER A 52 -0.27 -9.06 6.86
C SER A 52 -0.03 -8.40 8.22
N SER A 53 1.20 -8.45 8.72
CA SER A 53 1.57 -7.84 10.00
C SER A 53 1.47 -6.31 9.99
N ALA A 54 1.88 -5.66 8.89
CA ALA A 54 1.81 -4.22 8.75
C ALA A 54 0.36 -3.73 8.65
N VAL A 55 -0.47 -4.41 7.86
CA VAL A 55 -1.90 -4.11 7.76
C VAL A 55 -2.59 -4.31 9.10
N ALA A 56 -2.31 -5.39 9.82
CA ALA A 56 -2.90 -5.64 11.14
C ALA A 56 -2.55 -4.56 12.18
N ALA A 57 -1.38 -3.92 12.05
CA ALA A 57 -0.98 -2.82 12.93
C ALA A 57 -1.69 -1.49 12.60
N ILE A 58 -1.94 -1.23 11.31
CA ILE A 58 -2.45 0.06 10.84
C ILE A 58 -3.97 0.04 10.70
N ALA A 59 -4.54 -0.98 10.05
CA ALA A 59 -5.94 -1.06 9.67
C ALA A 59 -6.86 -1.27 10.89
N PRO A 60 -8.17 -0.98 10.74
CA PRO A 60 -9.16 -1.35 11.75
C PRO A 60 -9.20 -2.87 11.97
N ALA A 61 -9.64 -3.30 13.16
CA ALA A 61 -9.77 -4.71 13.49
C ALA A 61 -10.73 -5.43 12.52
N GLY A 62 -10.35 -6.62 12.07
CA GLY A 62 -11.13 -7.40 11.09
C GLY A 62 -11.01 -6.92 9.65
N ALA A 63 -10.07 -6.03 9.35
CA ALA A 63 -9.79 -5.64 7.97
C ALA A 63 -9.16 -6.78 7.17
N GLU A 64 -9.56 -6.89 5.90
CA GLU A 64 -9.02 -7.80 4.91
C GLU A 64 -8.10 -7.04 3.96
N VAL A 65 -7.02 -7.69 3.50
CA VAL A 65 -6.10 -7.12 2.50
C VAL A 65 -5.97 -8.06 1.31
N VAL A 66 -6.04 -7.47 0.12
CA VAL A 66 -5.76 -8.13 -1.16
C VAL A 66 -4.63 -7.38 -1.83
N VAL A 67 -3.57 -8.09 -2.23
CA VAL A 67 -2.45 -7.52 -2.97
C VAL A 67 -2.32 -8.23 -4.31
N ARG A 68 -2.02 -7.49 -5.38
CA ARG A 68 -1.48 -8.08 -6.62
C ARG A 68 -0.35 -7.27 -7.18
N ARG A 69 0.54 -7.97 -7.89
CA ARG A 69 1.68 -7.41 -8.61
C ARG A 69 1.44 -7.63 -10.11
N GLU A 70 1.66 -6.60 -10.90
CA GLU A 70 1.44 -6.60 -12.34
C GLU A 70 2.58 -5.85 -13.03
N GLY A 71 3.44 -6.60 -13.73
CA GLY A 71 4.64 -6.06 -14.37
C GLY A 71 5.52 -5.30 -13.38
N ASP A 72 5.70 -4.01 -13.64
CA ASP A 72 6.48 -3.07 -12.83
C ASP A 72 5.63 -2.30 -11.78
N THR A 73 4.41 -2.77 -11.51
CA THR A 73 3.53 -2.16 -10.51
C THR A 73 3.02 -3.17 -9.49
N ALA A 74 2.69 -2.67 -8.31
CA ALA A 74 2.01 -3.38 -7.25
C ALA A 74 0.79 -2.59 -6.81
N TRP A 75 -0.30 -3.28 -6.51
CA TRP A 75 -1.47 -2.69 -5.90
C TRP A 75 -1.91 -3.47 -4.68
N ALA A 76 -2.50 -2.74 -3.74
CA ALA A 76 -3.06 -3.28 -2.52
C ALA A 76 -4.43 -2.66 -2.27
N GLU A 77 -5.38 -3.47 -1.87
CA GLU A 77 -6.72 -3.05 -1.45
C GLU A 77 -6.96 -3.54 -0.03
N VAL A 78 -7.41 -2.64 0.83
CA VAL A 78 -7.76 -2.93 2.22
C VAL A 78 -9.24 -2.61 2.41
N THR A 79 -9.98 -3.59 2.92
CA THR A 79 -11.42 -3.48 3.19
C THR A 79 -11.67 -3.71 4.67
N SER A 80 -12.46 -2.85 5.31
CA SER A 80 -12.92 -3.03 6.68
C SER A 80 -14.43 -2.85 6.74
N ARG A 81 -15.11 -3.78 7.41
CA ARG A 81 -16.55 -3.71 7.65
C ARG A 81 -16.82 -3.11 9.04
N ARG A 82 -17.71 -2.13 9.13
CA ARG A 82 -18.17 -1.57 10.41
C ARG A 82 -19.68 -1.36 10.42
N GLY A 83 -20.37 -2.24 11.13
CA GLY A 83 -21.83 -2.19 11.25
C GLY A 83 -22.48 -2.28 9.87
N LEU A 84 -23.14 -1.20 9.45
CA LEU A 84 -23.83 -1.10 8.16
C LEU A 84 -22.98 -0.52 7.03
N VAL A 85 -21.75 -0.05 7.32
CA VAL A 85 -20.90 0.65 6.36
C VAL A 85 -19.60 -0.12 6.15
N ASP A 86 -19.26 -0.35 4.89
CA ASP A 86 -17.95 -0.88 4.49
C ASP A 86 -17.07 0.28 4.03
N VAL A 87 -15.84 0.32 4.51
CA VAL A 87 -14.80 1.25 4.06
C VAL A 87 -13.72 0.47 3.31
N ARG A 88 -13.29 1.02 2.17
CA ARG A 88 -12.31 0.38 1.29
C ARG A 88 -11.34 1.43 0.78
N ALA A 89 -10.08 1.05 0.68
CA ALA A 89 -9.04 1.88 0.10
C ALA A 89 -8.10 1.05 -0.75
N ARG A 90 -7.72 1.58 -1.91
CA ARG A 90 -6.75 0.97 -2.82
C ARG A 90 -5.57 1.92 -3.01
N ALA A 91 -4.37 1.35 -3.01
CA ALA A 91 -3.14 2.06 -3.30
C ALA A 91 -2.31 1.31 -4.35
N TYR A 92 -1.49 2.06 -5.06
CA TYR A 92 -0.54 1.54 -6.04
C TYR A 92 0.88 1.98 -5.70
N ALA A 93 1.86 1.18 -6.09
CA ALA A 93 3.28 1.49 -6.02
C ALA A 93 3.98 0.93 -7.26
N VAL A 94 4.98 1.65 -7.75
CA VAL A 94 5.89 1.15 -8.80
C VAL A 94 6.97 0.33 -8.09
N LEU A 95 7.34 -0.81 -8.67
CA LEU A 95 8.40 -1.64 -8.14
C LEU A 95 9.72 -0.88 -8.22
N GLU A 96 10.54 -1.00 -7.17
CA GLU A 96 11.91 -0.52 -7.27
C GLU A 96 12.59 -1.42 -8.32
N PHE A 97 12.84 -0.86 -9.51
CA PHE A 97 13.47 -1.55 -10.62
C PHE A 97 14.70 -2.30 -10.11
N GLY A 98 14.70 -3.62 -10.28
CA GLY A 98 15.96 -4.35 -10.25
C GLY A 98 16.85 -3.73 -11.31
N VAL A 99 18.04 -3.29 -10.91
CA VAL A 99 19.16 -3.09 -11.83
C VAL A 99 19.31 -4.42 -12.57
N THR A 100 18.70 -4.54 -13.74
CA THR A 100 19.22 -5.46 -14.73
C THR A 100 20.62 -4.97 -15.02
N ASP A 101 21.57 -5.88 -15.13
CA ASP A 101 22.92 -5.66 -15.67
C ASP A 101 22.88 -5.22 -17.17
N GLU A 102 21.77 -4.63 -17.62
CA GLU A 102 21.55 -4.03 -18.94
C GLU A 102 21.63 -2.49 -18.88
N GLY A 103 22.38 -1.99 -17.91
CA GLY A 103 22.74 -0.59 -17.74
C GLY A 103 24.22 -0.33 -18.03
N ARG A 104 24.81 -0.94 -19.07
CA ARG A 104 26.00 -0.32 -19.68
C ARG A 104 25.54 1.05 -20.21
N PRO A 105 26.01 2.18 -19.66
CA PRO A 105 25.61 3.47 -20.20
C PRO A 105 26.06 3.55 -21.66
N SER A 106 25.14 3.86 -22.58
CA SER A 106 25.49 4.34 -23.91
C SER A 106 26.47 5.52 -23.73
N PRO A 107 27.61 5.57 -24.46
CA PRO A 107 28.53 6.69 -24.35
C PRO A 107 27.80 7.98 -24.71
N VAL A 108 27.58 8.85 -23.72
CA VAL A 108 27.06 10.19 -23.97
C VAL A 108 28.23 11.01 -24.52
N PRO A 109 28.18 11.53 -25.76
CA PRO A 109 29.25 12.37 -26.27
C PRO A 109 29.12 13.76 -25.63
N GLY A 110 30.00 14.04 -24.67
CA GLY A 110 30.32 15.40 -24.22
C GLY A 110 29.54 15.89 -23.01
N GLY A 111 30.24 16.21 -21.92
CA GLY A 111 29.68 16.89 -20.76
C GLY A 111 30.50 16.74 -19.47
N GLU A 112 31.76 17.18 -19.51
CA GLU A 112 32.57 17.67 -18.39
C GLU A 112 32.71 16.84 -17.10
N ARG A 113 33.75 16.00 -17.15
CA ARG A 113 34.74 15.69 -16.11
C ARG A 113 34.67 16.56 -14.84
N TRP A 114 34.14 16.00 -13.75
CA TRP A 114 34.54 16.38 -12.38
C TRP A 114 35.38 15.26 -11.77
N SER A 115 36.63 15.60 -11.43
CA SER A 115 37.66 14.74 -10.86
C SER A 115 37.68 14.89 -9.34
N GLY A 116 37.07 13.93 -8.63
CA GLY A 116 37.30 13.71 -7.20
C GLY A 116 38.07 12.41 -7.00
N LYS A 117 39.29 12.50 -6.48
CA LYS A 117 40.19 11.37 -6.19
C LYS A 117 39.69 10.51 -5.01
N GLY A 118 40.00 9.21 -5.08
CA GLY A 118 40.09 8.27 -3.95
C GLY A 118 39.43 6.92 -4.27
N SER A 119 40.04 6.03 -5.06
CA SER A 119 40.88 4.88 -4.62
C SER A 119 40.15 3.91 -3.68
N GLU A 120 39.68 2.76 -4.19
CA GLU A 120 40.25 1.40 -3.96
C GLU A 120 39.54 0.74 -2.74
N GLU A 121 38.92 -0.44 -2.75
CA GLU A 121 39.23 -1.82 -3.21
C GLU A 121 37.92 -2.65 -3.12
N GLU A 122 37.56 -3.53 -4.09
CA GLU A 122 37.80 -4.99 -4.09
C GLU A 122 36.94 -5.74 -3.03
N SER A 123 36.20 -6.84 -3.23
CA SER A 123 36.17 -7.92 -4.21
C SER A 123 34.99 -8.86 -3.88
N SER A 124 34.52 -9.59 -4.90
CA SER A 124 34.26 -11.03 -4.86
C SER A 124 32.98 -11.62 -4.26
N GLY A 125 32.25 -12.33 -5.14
CA GLY A 125 31.47 -13.55 -4.85
C GLY A 125 29.97 -13.32 -4.63
N ALA A 126 29.05 -14.16 -5.09
CA ALA A 126 29.10 -15.31 -5.97
C ALA A 126 27.64 -15.65 -6.35
N ASP A 127 27.45 -15.83 -7.65
CA ASP A 127 26.54 -16.75 -8.34
C ASP A 127 25.71 -17.73 -7.49
N ARG A 128 24.38 -17.74 -7.71
CA ARG A 128 23.54 -18.96 -7.71
C ARG A 128 22.15 -18.70 -8.31
N ALA A 129 21.95 -19.23 -9.51
CA ALA A 129 20.65 -19.49 -10.12
C ALA A 129 19.98 -20.75 -9.54
N VAL A 130 18.65 -20.77 -9.44
CA VAL A 130 17.81 -22.00 -9.39
C VAL A 130 16.49 -21.72 -10.17
N PRO A 131 15.93 -22.71 -10.92
CA PRO A 131 15.00 -22.51 -12.04
C PRO A 131 13.53 -22.85 -11.75
N GLY A 132 12.61 -22.42 -12.64
CA GLY A 132 11.26 -22.97 -12.92
C GLY A 132 10.22 -22.82 -11.78
N GLY A 133 9.13 -22.05 -11.91
CA GLY A 133 8.04 -22.22 -12.88
C GLY A 133 7.02 -23.24 -12.33
N GLU A 134 5.86 -22.81 -11.83
CA GLU A 134 4.62 -22.84 -12.64
C GLU A 134 3.64 -21.71 -12.24
N PRO A 135 3.14 -20.88 -13.18
CA PRO A 135 2.07 -19.92 -12.90
C PRO A 135 0.67 -20.57 -13.01
N PRO A 136 -0.28 -20.28 -12.08
CA PRO A 136 -1.66 -20.74 -12.19
C PRO A 136 -2.48 -19.96 -13.25
N PRO A 137 -3.61 -20.51 -13.74
CA PRO A 137 -4.23 -20.14 -15.02
C PRO A 137 -4.87 -18.75 -15.05
N GLU A 138 -4.70 -18.07 -16.19
CA GLU A 138 -5.39 -16.83 -16.57
C GLU A 138 -6.91 -16.99 -16.49
N VAL A 139 -7.56 -16.13 -15.70
CA VAL A 139 -9.02 -15.98 -15.73
C VAL A 139 -9.37 -15.09 -16.92
N VAL A 140 -9.87 -15.72 -17.97
CA VAL A 140 -10.50 -15.10 -19.13
C VAL A 140 -11.68 -14.24 -18.65
N ALA A 141 -11.55 -12.92 -18.79
CA ALA A 141 -12.69 -12.02 -18.70
C ALA A 141 -13.45 -12.11 -20.03
N ASP A 142 -14.52 -12.89 -20.04
CA ASP A 142 -15.49 -12.91 -21.13
C ASP A 142 -16.25 -11.58 -21.16
N GLY A 143 -16.40 -11.04 -22.36
CA GLY A 143 -17.03 -9.76 -22.62
C GLY A 143 -18.56 -9.84 -22.58
N GLY A 144 -19.17 -8.72 -22.22
CA GLY A 144 -20.61 -8.44 -22.34
C GLY A 144 -20.85 -6.95 -22.29
#